data_AF-A0AAD9QIM9-F1
#
_entry.id   AF-A0AAD9QIM9-F1
#
_cell.length_a   1.000
_cell.length_b   1.000
_cell.length_c   1.000
_cell.angle_alpha   90.00
_cell.angle_beta   90.00
_cell.angle_gamma   90.00
#
_symmetry.space_group_name_H-M   'P 1'
#
loop_
_entity.id
_entity.type
_entity.pdbx_description
1 polymer ?
#
loop_
_entity_poly.entity_id
_entity_poly.type
_entity_poly.pdbx_seq_one_letter_code
_entity_poly.pdbx_strand_id
1 'polypeptide(L)'
;MEENDCDDEAVCTNTLQGYNCRCATVGFTGNGKECIDIDECEGENFCAPVGGKCVNEQGKYRCECIKGYEGNGKICKDIDECKNHDCGGEGVCTNTQGSFKCDCDFDIDECYSGNHTCDTMEHGYCVNVKKFLPQDPGYECVCDSGYKKVGSACVKRGSTLELVKYIGVIVGGFLGGLLLIIVGTLWLRKRMRLKLEAQQLLENTLMAPVVPMPPPVDFASLDMPPPEKTLEWEDDDDEEG
;
A
#
# COMPACT_ATOMS: atom_id res chain seq x y z
N MET A 1 39.43 -58.98 -33.76
CA MET A 1 40.08 -57.64 -33.76
C MET A 1 39.59 -56.97 -32.51
N GLU A 2 40.49 -56.59 -31.60
CA GLU A 2 40.10 -55.70 -30.50
C GLU A 2 39.72 -54.36 -31.13
N GLU A 3 38.50 -53.92 -30.86
CA GLU A 3 38.00 -52.61 -31.26
C GLU A 3 38.75 -51.56 -30.42
N ASN A 4 39.25 -50.50 -31.06
CA ASN A 4 39.95 -49.43 -30.37
C ASN A 4 38.95 -48.66 -29.50
N ASP A 5 38.97 -48.91 -28.19
CA ASP A 5 38.04 -48.33 -27.21
C ASP A 5 38.58 -47.07 -26.52
N CYS A 6 39.61 -46.44 -27.10
CA CYS A 6 40.09 -45.15 -26.64
C CYS A 6 39.06 -44.04 -26.92
N ASP A 7 39.01 -43.07 -26.02
CA ASP A 7 38.23 -41.83 -26.18
C ASP A 7 38.71 -41.04 -27.42
N ASP A 8 37.81 -40.24 -28.02
CA ASP A 8 38.13 -39.40 -29.19
C ASP A 8 39.23 -38.36 -28.88
N GLU A 9 39.36 -37.94 -27.62
CA GLU A 9 40.39 -37.00 -27.15
C GLU A 9 41.68 -37.71 -26.67
N ALA A 10 41.76 -39.02 -26.85
CA ALA A 10 42.90 -39.85 -26.48
C ALA A 10 43.72 -40.32 -27.68
N VAL A 11 45.01 -40.56 -27.42
CA VAL A 11 45.91 -41.25 -28.35
C VAL A 11 46.03 -42.72 -27.96
N CYS A 12 45.86 -43.60 -28.93
CA CYS A 12 46.10 -45.03 -28.80
C CYS A 12 47.58 -45.34 -29.11
N THR A 13 48.28 -45.99 -28.19
CA THR A 13 49.69 -46.37 -28.37
C THR A 13 49.87 -47.88 -28.16
N ASN A 14 50.49 -48.57 -29.12
CA ASN A 14 50.74 -50.00 -28.99
C ASN A 14 51.84 -50.27 -27.95
N THR A 15 51.63 -51.30 -27.14
CA THR A 15 52.60 -51.77 -26.14
C THR A 15 52.90 -53.24 -26.36
N LEU A 16 53.93 -53.78 -25.70
CA LEU A 16 54.25 -55.22 -25.78
C LEU A 16 53.11 -56.13 -25.28
N GLN A 17 52.15 -55.57 -24.52
CA GLN A 17 51.03 -56.28 -23.90
C GLN A 17 49.67 -55.93 -24.54
N GLY A 18 49.65 -55.21 -25.67
CA GLY A 18 48.41 -54.78 -26.35
C GLY A 18 48.50 -53.32 -26.77
N TYR A 19 47.63 -52.47 -26.23
CA TYR A 19 47.64 -51.03 -26.45
C TYR A 19 47.28 -50.27 -25.16
N ASN A 20 47.62 -48.99 -25.10
CA ASN A 20 47.29 -48.09 -24.01
C ASN A 20 46.72 -46.78 -24.59
N CYS A 21 45.60 -46.34 -24.02
CA CYS A 21 44.99 -45.06 -24.32
C CYS A 21 45.48 -44.00 -23.34
N ARG A 22 45.73 -42.79 -23.82
CA ARG A 22 46.07 -41.64 -22.97
C ARG A 22 45.43 -40.38 -23.53
N CYS A 23 44.75 -39.60 -22.69
CA CYS A 23 44.27 -38.27 -23.08
C CYS A 23 45.45 -37.45 -23.58
N ALA A 24 45.36 -36.99 -24.82
CA ALA A 24 46.46 -36.33 -25.53
C ALA A 24 46.07 -34.95 -26.03
N THR A 25 44.77 -34.68 -26.19
CA THR A 25 44.27 -33.34 -26.44
C THR A 25 44.56 -32.46 -25.22
N VAL A 26 45.12 -31.28 -25.47
CA VAL A 26 45.37 -30.26 -24.43
C VAL A 26 44.02 -29.80 -23.87
N GLY A 27 43.93 -29.58 -22.56
CA GLY A 27 42.69 -29.21 -21.89
C GLY A 27 41.82 -30.40 -21.46
N PHE A 28 42.27 -31.64 -21.67
CA PHE A 28 41.57 -32.84 -21.21
C PHE A 28 42.41 -33.68 -20.24
N THR A 29 41.74 -34.33 -19.32
CA THR A 29 42.34 -35.25 -18.34
C THR A 29 41.49 -36.52 -18.20
N GLY A 30 42.07 -37.59 -17.67
CA GLY A 30 41.35 -38.85 -17.50
C GLY A 30 42.23 -40.07 -17.73
N ASN A 31 41.59 -41.21 -17.97
CA ASN A 31 42.26 -42.51 -18.11
C ASN A 31 42.55 -42.91 -19.58
N GLY A 32 42.18 -42.06 -20.55
CA GLY A 32 42.35 -42.31 -21.98
C GLY A 32 41.23 -43.12 -22.65
N LYS A 33 40.40 -43.81 -21.88
CA LYS A 33 39.13 -44.39 -22.36
C LYS A 33 37.94 -43.47 -22.10
N GLU A 34 38.07 -42.64 -21.07
CA GLU A 34 37.21 -41.51 -20.76
C GLU A 34 38.13 -40.31 -20.52
N CYS A 35 38.02 -39.32 -21.40
CA CYS A 35 38.68 -38.03 -21.25
C CYS A 35 37.63 -36.97 -20.93
N ILE A 36 37.82 -36.29 -19.81
CA ILE A 36 36.97 -35.19 -19.37
C ILE A 36 37.69 -33.87 -19.56
N ASP A 37 36.92 -32.86 -19.86
CA ASP A 37 37.37 -31.48 -19.96
C ASP A 37 37.94 -30.99 -18.61
N ILE A 38 39.05 -30.25 -18.66
CA ILE A 38 39.63 -29.59 -17.49
C ILE A 38 38.97 -28.23 -17.37
N ASP A 39 38.20 -28.01 -16.29
CA ASP A 39 37.67 -26.67 -16.02
C ASP A 39 38.77 -25.75 -15.48
N GLU A 40 39.40 -24.97 -16.36
CA GLU A 40 40.43 -24.02 -15.95
C GLU A 40 39.87 -22.83 -15.17
N CYS A 41 38.55 -22.63 -15.17
CA CYS A 41 37.89 -21.59 -14.39
C CYS A 41 37.73 -21.97 -12.90
N GLU A 42 37.74 -23.27 -12.56
CA GLU A 42 37.82 -23.74 -11.17
C GLU A 42 39.26 -23.70 -10.61
N GLY A 43 40.26 -23.50 -11.48
CA GLY A 43 41.67 -23.44 -11.14
C GLY A 43 42.33 -22.08 -11.35
N GLU A 44 43.65 -22.11 -11.56
CA GLU A 44 44.40 -20.91 -11.96
C GLU A 44 44.12 -20.59 -13.43
N ASN A 45 43.64 -19.38 -13.68
CA ASN A 45 43.42 -18.84 -15.02
C ASN A 45 44.08 -17.46 -15.17
N PHE A 46 44.22 -17.03 -16.42
CA PHE A 46 44.82 -15.73 -16.77
C PHE A 46 43.77 -14.65 -17.08
N CYS A 47 42.53 -14.80 -16.58
CA CYS A 47 41.51 -13.76 -16.75
C CYS A 47 41.79 -12.56 -15.84
N ALA A 48 41.26 -11.40 -16.21
CA ALA A 48 41.48 -10.19 -15.43
C ALA A 48 40.92 -10.39 -14.00
N PRO A 49 41.72 -10.11 -12.94
CA PRO A 49 41.27 -10.30 -11.56
C PRO A 49 40.13 -9.34 -11.18
N VAL A 50 40.01 -8.24 -11.91
CA VAL A 50 38.97 -7.23 -11.78
C VAL A 50 38.28 -7.07 -13.13
N GLY A 51 36.96 -7.17 -13.14
CA GLY A 51 36.17 -6.98 -14.35
C GLY A 51 36.25 -8.12 -15.37
N GLY A 52 37.03 -9.18 -15.11
CA GLY A 52 37.12 -10.37 -15.95
C GLY A 52 36.19 -11.49 -15.47
N LYS A 53 35.68 -12.25 -16.44
CA LYS A 53 34.92 -13.49 -16.23
C LYS A 53 35.57 -14.61 -17.03
N CYS A 54 35.85 -15.70 -16.35
CA CYS A 54 36.27 -16.95 -17.00
C CYS A 54 35.04 -17.70 -17.50
N VAL A 55 35.14 -18.24 -18.72
CA VAL A 55 34.14 -19.12 -19.31
C VAL A 55 34.86 -20.38 -19.77
N ASN A 56 34.52 -21.50 -19.12
CA ASN A 56 35.05 -22.80 -19.50
C ASN A 56 34.42 -23.24 -20.82
N GLU A 57 35.23 -23.80 -21.71
CA GLU A 57 34.83 -24.39 -22.97
C GLU A 57 35.50 -25.76 -23.12
N GLN A 58 35.01 -26.58 -24.03
CA GLN A 58 35.62 -27.88 -24.24
C GLN A 58 37.06 -27.74 -24.78
N GLY A 59 38.03 -28.26 -24.04
CA GLY A 59 39.46 -28.28 -24.31
C GLY A 59 40.19 -26.95 -24.06
N LYS A 60 39.52 -25.94 -23.52
CA LYS A 60 40.09 -24.60 -23.26
C LYS A 60 39.13 -23.72 -22.47
N TYR A 61 39.64 -22.62 -21.95
CA TYR A 61 38.81 -21.52 -21.46
C TYR A 61 39.00 -20.26 -22.29
N ARG A 62 38.03 -19.35 -22.17
CA ARG A 62 38.16 -17.97 -22.64
C ARG A 62 37.84 -17.00 -21.52
N CYS A 63 38.42 -15.80 -21.63
CA CYS A 63 38.13 -14.71 -20.72
C CYS A 63 37.27 -13.67 -21.43
N GLU A 64 36.29 -13.13 -20.72
CA GLU A 64 35.42 -12.05 -21.18
C GLU A 64 35.40 -10.94 -20.15
N CYS A 65 35.20 -9.68 -20.56
CA CYS A 65 34.95 -8.62 -19.60
C CYS A 65 33.48 -8.65 -19.16
N ILE A 66 33.22 -8.46 -17.87
CA ILE A 66 31.87 -8.33 -17.34
C ILE A 66 31.23 -7.01 -17.79
N LYS A 67 29.91 -6.90 -17.63
CA LYS A 67 29.18 -5.67 -17.92
C LYS A 67 29.78 -4.49 -17.14
N GLY A 68 29.92 -3.33 -17.80
CA GLY A 68 30.58 -2.14 -17.25
C GLY A 68 32.10 -2.11 -17.47
N TYR A 69 32.66 -3.12 -18.13
CA TYR A 69 34.08 -3.18 -18.46
C TYR A 69 34.28 -3.47 -19.96
N GLU A 70 35.39 -2.95 -20.50
CA GLU A 70 35.82 -3.17 -21.88
C GLU A 70 37.24 -3.75 -21.93
N GLY A 71 37.51 -4.55 -22.97
CA GLY A 71 38.82 -5.16 -23.18
C GLY A 71 38.74 -6.57 -23.76
N ASN A 72 39.77 -7.37 -23.51
CA ASN A 72 39.92 -8.72 -24.08
C ASN A 72 39.70 -9.85 -23.04
N GLY A 73 39.10 -9.54 -21.90
CA GLY A 73 38.86 -10.49 -20.80
C GLY A 73 40.07 -10.79 -19.91
N LYS A 74 41.30 -10.71 -20.44
CA LYS A 74 42.55 -10.80 -19.66
C LYS A 74 42.98 -9.45 -19.10
N ILE A 75 42.64 -8.39 -19.81
CA ILE A 75 42.76 -6.99 -19.39
C ILE A 75 41.38 -6.39 -19.59
N CYS A 76 40.74 -6.03 -18.47
CA CYS A 76 39.46 -5.35 -18.47
C CYS A 76 39.64 -3.98 -17.81
N LYS A 77 39.19 -2.94 -18.51
CA LYS A 77 39.17 -1.57 -18.01
C LYS A 77 37.72 -1.17 -17.77
N ASP A 78 37.54 -0.46 -16.67
CA ASP A 78 36.27 0.14 -16.33
C ASP A 78 35.82 1.10 -17.44
N ILE A 79 34.57 0.97 -17.87
CA ILE A 79 33.99 1.89 -18.86
C ILE A 79 33.56 3.14 -18.10
N ASP A 80 34.07 4.30 -18.53
CA ASP A 80 33.65 5.57 -17.96
C ASP A 80 32.32 6.01 -18.59
N GLU A 81 31.20 5.59 -18.00
CA GLU A 81 29.88 5.90 -18.55
C GLU A 81 29.55 7.39 -18.48
N CYS A 82 30.18 8.15 -17.59
CA CYS A 82 29.97 9.60 -17.46
C CYS A 82 30.44 10.40 -18.68
N LYS A 83 31.23 9.82 -19.59
CA LYS A 83 31.60 10.49 -20.85
C LYS A 83 30.44 10.61 -21.83
N ASN A 84 29.49 9.68 -21.76
CA ASN A 84 28.37 9.58 -22.71
C ASN A 84 27.00 9.62 -22.02
N HIS A 85 26.96 9.72 -20.70
CA HIS A 85 25.74 9.76 -19.91
C HIS A 85 25.56 11.15 -19.29
N ASP A 86 24.41 11.76 -19.57
CA ASP A 86 23.96 12.97 -18.90
C ASP A 86 23.01 12.58 -17.77
N CYS A 87 23.34 12.98 -16.54
CA CYS A 87 22.52 12.73 -15.36
C CYS A 87 21.23 13.56 -15.33
N GLY A 88 21.03 14.45 -16.31
CA GLY A 88 19.88 15.32 -16.43
C GLY A 88 19.93 16.50 -15.46
N GLY A 89 19.46 17.67 -15.93
CA GLY A 89 19.54 18.91 -15.15
C GLY A 89 21.00 19.30 -14.87
N GLU A 90 21.31 19.63 -13.62
CA GLU A 90 22.68 19.93 -13.15
C GLU A 90 23.30 18.77 -12.35
N GLY A 91 22.80 17.54 -12.53
CA GLY A 91 23.29 16.37 -11.81
C GLY A 91 24.78 16.08 -12.09
N VAL A 92 25.55 15.77 -11.05
CA VAL A 92 26.97 15.45 -11.17
C VAL A 92 27.15 13.94 -11.38
N CYS A 93 27.67 13.55 -12.54
CA CYS A 93 28.01 12.15 -12.80
C CYS A 93 29.34 11.78 -12.12
N THR A 94 29.34 10.68 -11.37
CA THR A 94 30.54 10.08 -10.80
C THR A 94 30.70 8.66 -11.33
N ASN A 95 31.79 8.41 -12.05
CA ASN A 95 32.12 7.07 -12.52
C ASN A 95 32.50 6.17 -11.34
N THR A 96 31.98 4.96 -11.31
CA THR A 96 32.25 3.97 -10.26
C THR A 96 32.70 2.65 -10.90
N GLN A 97 33.11 1.69 -10.10
CA GLN A 97 33.67 0.47 -10.65
C GLN A 97 32.56 -0.45 -11.20
N GLY A 98 32.51 -0.61 -12.53
CA GLY A 98 31.54 -1.39 -13.30
C GLY A 98 30.20 -0.69 -13.55
N SER A 99 30.08 0.60 -13.23
CA SER A 99 28.85 1.40 -13.34
C SER A 99 29.15 2.87 -13.08
N PHE A 100 28.16 3.74 -13.15
CA PHE A 100 28.23 5.12 -12.70
C PHE A 100 27.15 5.43 -11.66
N LYS A 101 27.31 6.56 -10.95
CA LYS A 101 26.29 7.14 -10.08
C LYS A 101 26.05 8.58 -10.51
N CYS A 102 24.78 8.94 -10.64
CA CYS A 102 24.36 10.33 -10.74
C CYS A 102 24.06 10.86 -9.35
N ASP A 103 24.73 11.95 -8.98
CA ASP A 103 24.37 12.73 -7.82
C ASP A 103 23.47 13.88 -8.26
N CYS A 104 22.17 13.67 -8.15
CA CYS A 104 21.14 14.66 -8.52
C CYS A 104 20.83 15.59 -7.34
N ASP A 105 21.82 15.90 -6.50
CA ASP A 105 21.66 16.61 -5.23
C ASP A 105 21.64 18.14 -5.40
N PHE A 106 20.93 18.62 -6.42
CA PHE A 106 20.45 20.01 -6.41
C PHE A 106 19.06 20.02 -5.79
N ASP A 107 19.03 20.18 -4.47
CA ASP A 107 17.87 20.70 -3.77
C ASP A 107 17.68 22.15 -4.24
N ILE A 108 16.76 22.36 -5.18
CA ILE A 108 16.40 23.70 -5.62
C ILE A 108 15.82 24.41 -4.40
N ASP A 109 16.32 25.59 -4.05
CA ASP A 109 15.67 26.37 -3.00
C ASP A 109 14.34 26.92 -3.54
N GLU A 110 13.23 26.21 -3.30
CA GLU A 110 11.92 26.65 -3.78
C GLU A 110 11.47 27.95 -3.09
N CYS A 111 11.94 28.20 -1.86
CA CYS A 111 11.72 29.44 -1.13
C CYS A 111 12.38 30.63 -1.81
N TYR A 112 13.61 30.46 -2.30
CA TYR A 112 14.29 31.49 -3.09
C TYR A 112 13.70 31.62 -4.50
N SER A 113 13.35 30.50 -5.13
CA SER A 113 12.84 30.47 -6.51
C SER A 113 11.40 30.96 -6.62
N GLY A 114 10.68 31.11 -5.50
CA GLY A 114 9.26 31.47 -5.46
C GLY A 114 8.33 30.35 -5.96
N ASN A 115 8.80 29.11 -6.00
CA ASN A 115 8.02 27.96 -6.46
C ASN A 115 7.32 27.27 -5.27
N HIS A 116 6.52 28.02 -4.53
CA HIS A 116 5.77 27.50 -3.39
C HIS A 116 4.45 28.24 -3.19
N THR A 117 3.58 27.64 -2.38
CA THR A 117 2.28 28.23 -2.04
C THR A 117 2.27 28.95 -0.69
N CYS A 118 3.42 29.07 0.01
CA CYS A 118 3.46 29.59 1.38
C CYS A 118 3.04 31.07 1.48
N ASP A 119 3.14 31.84 0.40
CA ASP A 119 2.72 33.27 0.36
C ASP A 119 1.22 33.46 0.55
N THR A 120 0.43 32.41 0.30
CA THR A 120 -1.02 32.43 0.53
C THR A 120 -1.39 32.23 2.00
N MET A 121 -0.42 31.85 2.84
CA MET A 121 -0.61 31.63 4.27
C MET A 121 -0.32 32.91 5.06
N GLU A 122 -1.36 33.59 5.52
CA GLU A 122 -1.19 34.69 6.47
C GLU A 122 -0.51 34.18 7.76
N HIS A 123 0.55 34.86 8.21
CA HIS A 123 1.42 34.43 9.31
C HIS A 123 2.17 33.11 9.06
N GLY A 124 2.45 32.79 7.79
CA GLY A 124 3.30 31.68 7.39
C GLY A 124 4.58 32.16 6.70
N TYR A 125 5.62 31.33 6.74
CA TYR A 125 6.85 31.51 5.99
C TYR A 125 7.34 30.18 5.40
N CYS A 126 8.10 30.26 4.33
CA CYS A 126 8.68 29.11 3.64
C CYS A 126 9.99 28.67 4.31
N VAL A 127 10.19 27.37 4.43
CA VAL A 127 11.46 26.75 4.82
C VAL A 127 11.85 25.75 3.75
N ASN A 128 13.06 25.89 3.20
CA ASN A 128 13.58 24.97 2.21
C ASN A 128 13.93 23.63 2.87
N VAL A 129 13.51 22.52 2.29
CA VAL A 129 13.75 21.18 2.82
C VAL A 129 14.21 20.24 1.72
N LYS A 130 15.19 19.39 2.05
CA LYS A 130 15.79 18.50 1.07
C LYS A 130 14.78 17.59 0.39
N LYS A 131 14.70 17.63 -0.94
CA LYS A 131 13.92 16.70 -1.75
C LYS A 131 14.59 15.31 -1.78
N PHE A 132 13.96 14.31 -1.14
CA PHE A 132 14.46 12.93 -1.16
C PHE A 132 13.78 12.08 -2.23
N LEU A 133 12.54 12.39 -2.59
CA LEU A 133 11.73 11.66 -3.57
C LEU A 133 11.11 12.59 -4.62
N PRO A 134 10.77 12.10 -5.83
CA PRO A 134 10.19 12.92 -6.89
C PRO A 134 8.89 13.66 -6.51
N GLN A 135 8.09 13.05 -5.64
CA GLN A 135 6.83 13.60 -5.12
C GLN A 135 7.00 14.61 -3.99
N ASP A 136 8.19 14.72 -3.41
CA ASP A 136 8.42 15.67 -2.33
C ASP A 136 8.45 17.09 -2.90
N PRO A 137 7.80 18.06 -2.23
CA PRO A 137 7.67 19.43 -2.73
C PRO A 137 8.95 20.27 -2.62
N GLY A 138 9.97 19.83 -1.85
CA GLY A 138 11.21 20.59 -1.61
C GLY A 138 11.09 21.76 -0.61
N TYR A 139 9.87 22.07 -0.16
CA TYR A 139 9.65 23.11 0.85
C TYR A 139 8.59 22.72 1.89
N GLU A 140 8.66 23.36 3.06
CA GLU A 140 7.64 23.30 4.09
C GLU A 140 7.17 24.71 4.49
N CYS A 141 5.85 24.94 4.49
CA CYS A 141 5.28 26.16 5.05
C CYS A 141 5.09 26.03 6.57
N VAL A 142 5.77 26.89 7.32
CA VAL A 142 5.78 26.97 8.78
C VAL A 142 5.04 28.22 9.24
N CYS A 143 4.40 28.18 10.41
CA CYS A 143 3.70 29.34 10.97
C CYS A 143 4.59 30.17 11.89
N ASP A 144 4.31 31.47 11.97
CA ASP A 144 4.93 32.39 12.92
C ASP A 144 4.76 31.94 14.37
N SER A 145 5.64 32.47 15.23
CA SER A 145 5.56 32.25 16.67
C SER A 145 4.20 32.66 17.24
N GLY A 146 3.55 31.73 17.94
CA GLY A 146 2.21 31.95 18.50
C GLY A 146 1.06 31.55 17.56
N TYR A 147 1.35 31.01 16.38
CA TYR A 147 0.37 30.42 15.47
C TYR A 147 0.58 28.90 15.35
N LYS A 148 -0.48 28.18 14.99
CA LYS A 148 -0.47 26.74 14.75
C LYS A 148 -1.06 26.46 13.37
N LYS A 149 -0.41 25.57 12.62
CA LYS A 149 -0.88 25.11 11.31
C LYS A 149 -2.15 24.26 11.47
N VAL A 150 -3.23 24.66 10.80
CA VAL A 150 -4.51 23.95 10.72
C VAL A 150 -4.92 23.90 9.26
N GLY A 151 -4.76 22.74 8.61
CA GLY A 151 -4.87 22.64 7.15
C GLY A 151 -3.82 23.52 6.46
N SER A 152 -4.27 24.34 5.53
CA SER A 152 -3.43 25.30 4.78
C SER A 152 -3.39 26.70 5.40
N ALA A 153 -3.77 26.87 6.67
CA ALA A 153 -3.82 28.17 7.35
C ALA A 153 -3.09 28.15 8.70
N CYS A 154 -2.57 29.31 9.11
CA CYS A 154 -1.98 29.53 10.42
C CYS A 154 -3.01 30.20 11.35
N VAL A 155 -3.35 29.53 12.45
CA VAL A 155 -4.34 30.02 13.43
C VAL A 155 -3.64 30.39 14.73
N LYS A 156 -3.94 31.57 15.28
CA LYS A 156 -3.36 32.04 16.55
C LYS A 156 -3.64 31.04 17.67
N ARG A 157 -2.59 30.63 18.38
CA ARG A 157 -2.64 29.70 19.51
C ARG A 157 -3.48 30.33 20.62
N GLY A 158 -4.59 29.68 20.97
CA GLY A 158 -5.54 30.20 21.97
C GLY A 158 -6.59 31.17 21.41
N SER A 159 -6.85 31.19 20.09
CA SER A 159 -7.98 31.95 19.55
C SER A 159 -9.31 31.46 20.14
N THR A 160 -10.25 32.37 20.31
CA THR A 160 -11.59 32.13 20.86
C THR A 160 -12.35 31.02 20.12
N LEU A 161 -11.99 30.71 18.87
CA LEU A 161 -12.61 29.65 18.08
C LEU A 161 -12.38 28.24 18.64
N GLU A 162 -11.18 27.96 19.16
CA GLU A 162 -10.88 26.67 19.81
C GLU A 162 -11.65 26.54 21.14
N LEU A 163 -11.73 27.64 21.88
CA LEU A 163 -12.51 27.71 23.12
C LEU A 163 -14.01 27.55 22.86
N VAL A 164 -14.55 28.19 21.82
CA VAL A 164 -15.97 28.13 21.45
C VAL A 164 -16.35 26.74 20.93
N LYS A 165 -15.47 26.07 20.16
CA LYS A 165 -15.67 24.66 19.78
C LYS A 165 -15.72 23.76 21.02
N TYR A 166 -14.79 23.93 21.95
CA TYR A 166 -14.74 23.14 23.18
C TYR A 166 -15.97 23.39 24.07
N ILE A 167 -16.36 24.64 24.27
CA ILE A 167 -17.58 25.02 25.01
C ILE A 167 -18.84 24.48 24.30
N GLY A 168 -18.91 24.57 22.97
CA GLY A 168 -20.04 24.05 22.19
C GLY A 168 -20.22 22.54 22.33
N VAL A 169 -19.13 21.76 22.32
CA VAL A 169 -19.17 20.30 22.58
C VAL A 169 -19.63 19.99 24.00
N ILE A 170 -19.15 20.76 24.99
CA ILE A 170 -19.54 20.58 26.40
C ILE A 170 -21.02 20.90 26.60
N VAL A 171 -21.48 22.07 26.14
CA VAL A 171 -22.87 22.52 26.28
C VAL A 171 -23.82 21.58 25.52
N GLY A 172 -23.46 21.18 24.30
CA GLY A 172 -24.22 20.20 23.52
C GLY A 172 -24.32 18.83 24.20
N GLY A 173 -23.22 18.34 24.78
CA GLY A 173 -23.19 17.09 25.54
C GLY A 173 -24.06 17.11 26.80
N PHE A 174 -24.02 18.21 27.57
CA PHE A 174 -24.86 18.35 28.77
C PHE A 174 -26.36 18.43 28.44
N LEU A 175 -26.74 19.22 27.43
CA LEU A 175 -28.13 19.34 27.00
C LEU A 175 -28.65 18.01 26.41
N GLY A 176 -27.83 17.32 25.62
CA GLY A 176 -28.16 15.99 25.09
C GLY A 176 -28.34 14.95 26.20
N GLY A 177 -27.46 14.94 27.20
CA GLY A 177 -27.56 14.05 28.36
C GLY A 177 -28.83 14.30 29.20
N LEU A 178 -29.15 15.56 29.48
CA LEU A 178 -30.39 15.95 30.18
C LEU A 178 -31.64 15.50 29.42
N LEU A 179 -31.67 15.68 28.11
CA LEU A 179 -32.78 15.24 27.26
C LEU A 179 -32.99 13.72 27.36
N LEU A 180 -31.92 12.93 27.29
CA LEU A 180 -31.98 11.47 27.41
C LEU A 180 -32.51 11.03 28.78
N ILE A 181 -32.12 11.71 29.87
CA ILE A 181 -32.64 11.44 31.22
C ILE A 181 -34.13 11.78 31.30
N ILE A 182 -34.56 12.92 30.77
CA ILE A 182 -35.97 13.34 30.77
C ILE A 182 -36.80 12.33 29.95
N VAL A 183 -36.37 11.99 28.74
CA VAL A 183 -37.04 11.01 27.88
C VAL A 183 -37.09 9.64 28.57
N GLY A 184 -35.98 9.20 29.18
CA GLY A 184 -35.91 7.95 29.93
C GLY A 184 -36.86 7.91 31.13
N THR A 185 -36.93 9.00 31.92
CA THR A 185 -37.84 9.09 33.07
C THR A 185 -39.31 9.15 32.66
N LEU A 186 -39.64 9.88 31.59
CA LEU A 186 -40.99 9.91 31.02
C LEU A 186 -41.40 8.53 30.49
N TRP A 187 -40.50 7.84 29.80
CA TRP A 187 -40.72 6.48 29.31
C TRP A 187 -40.94 5.49 30.46
N LEU A 188 -40.10 5.54 31.50
CA LEU A 188 -40.26 4.72 32.70
C LEU A 188 -41.59 5.00 33.42
N ARG A 189 -41.99 6.27 33.57
CA ARG A 189 -43.29 6.64 34.17
C ARG A 189 -44.46 6.10 33.35
N LYS A 190 -44.42 6.24 32.02
CA LYS A 190 -45.46 5.70 31.12
C LYS A 190 -45.53 4.19 31.22
N ARG A 191 -44.37 3.50 31.22
CA ARG A 191 -44.27 2.04 31.36
C ARG A 191 -44.83 1.55 32.69
N MET A 192 -44.56 2.25 33.79
CA MET A 192 -45.10 1.91 35.11
C MET A 192 -46.63 2.08 35.18
N ARG A 193 -47.18 3.17 34.60
CA ARG A 193 -48.64 3.37 34.52
C ARG A 193 -49.33 2.26 33.72
N LEU A 194 -48.80 1.94 32.54
CA LEU A 194 -49.34 0.87 31.70
C LEU A 194 -49.31 -0.50 32.41
N LYS A 195 -48.25 -0.79 33.18
CA LYS A 195 -48.19 -2.01 34.00
C LYS A 195 -49.25 -2.04 35.10
N LEU A 196 -49.48 -0.92 35.77
CA LEU A 196 -50.50 -0.81 36.83
C LEU A 196 -51.92 -0.96 36.26
N GLU A 197 -52.19 -0.31 35.13
CA GLU A 197 -53.48 -0.43 34.41
C GLU A 197 -53.71 -1.87 33.92
N ALA A 198 -52.70 -2.53 33.39
CA ALA A 198 -52.78 -3.93 32.97
C ALA A 198 -53.02 -4.88 34.15
N GLN A 199 -52.38 -4.63 35.30
CA GLN A 199 -52.58 -5.43 36.52
C GLN A 199 -54.00 -5.25 37.08
N GLN A 200 -54.53 -4.02 37.07
CA GLN A 200 -55.89 -3.72 37.50
C GLN A 200 -56.94 -4.41 36.60
N LEU A 201 -56.72 -4.41 35.28
CA LEU A 201 -57.59 -5.12 34.34
C LEU A 201 -57.59 -6.64 34.57
N LEU A 202 -56.43 -7.23 34.86
CA LEU A 202 -56.32 -8.66 35.16
C LEU A 202 -57.08 -9.02 36.45
N GLU A 203 -56.91 -8.24 37.52
CA GLU A 203 -57.66 -8.44 38.78
C GLU A 203 -59.17 -8.29 38.57
N ASN A 204 -59.61 -7.27 37.83
CA ASN A 204 -61.03 -7.05 37.54
C ASN A 204 -61.63 -8.17 36.66
N THR A 205 -60.84 -8.77 35.76
CA THR A 205 -61.29 -9.89 34.90
C THR A 205 -61.40 -11.19 35.70
N LEU A 206 -60.50 -11.43 36.65
CA LEU A 206 -60.52 -12.61 37.54
C LEU A 206 -61.68 -12.58 38.54
N MET A 207 -62.14 -11.40 38.94
CA MET A 207 -63.26 -11.22 39.88
C MET A 207 -64.62 -11.03 39.18
N ALA A 208 -64.67 -11.09 37.85
CA ALA A 208 -65.93 -10.98 37.12
C ALA A 208 -66.82 -12.23 37.36
N PRO A 209 -68.09 -12.06 37.75
CA PRO A 209 -69.00 -13.19 37.96
C PRO A 209 -69.28 -13.90 36.63
N VAL A 210 -69.18 -15.23 36.63
CA VAL A 210 -69.51 -16.07 35.48
C VAL A 210 -71.02 -16.00 35.25
N VAL A 211 -71.44 -15.27 34.21
CA VAL A 211 -72.85 -15.23 33.79
C VAL A 211 -73.17 -16.52 33.03
N PRO A 212 -74.23 -17.26 33.37
CA PRO A 212 -74.60 -18.47 32.62
C PRO A 212 -75.02 -18.09 31.19
N MET A 213 -74.50 -18.86 30.22
CA MET A 213 -74.75 -18.66 28.80
C MET A 213 -76.26 -18.78 28.49
N PRO A 214 -76.89 -17.81 27.82
CA PRO A 214 -78.26 -17.97 27.35
C PRO A 214 -78.32 -18.95 26.15
N PRO A 215 -79.45 -19.67 25.98
CA PRO A 215 -79.64 -20.58 24.86
C PRO A 215 -79.62 -19.84 23.50
N PRO A 216 -79.29 -20.52 22.40
CA PRO A 216 -79.17 -19.90 21.08
C PRO A 216 -80.49 -19.26 20.66
N VAL A 217 -80.43 -17.98 20.28
CA VAL A 217 -81.56 -17.21 19.78
C VAL A 217 -81.63 -17.35 18.27
N ASP A 218 -82.83 -17.63 17.77
CA ASP A 218 -83.19 -17.80 16.37
C ASP A 218 -83.07 -16.47 15.60
N PHE A 219 -82.34 -16.47 14.50
CA PHE A 219 -81.97 -15.26 13.72
C PHE A 219 -83.07 -14.78 12.75
N ALA A 220 -84.29 -15.32 12.84
CA ALA A 220 -85.35 -15.07 11.86
C ALA A 220 -86.14 -13.74 12.03
N SER A 221 -85.73 -12.79 12.88
CA SER A 221 -86.61 -11.64 13.18
C SER A 221 -85.93 -10.29 13.45
N LEU A 222 -84.75 -10.01 12.89
CA LEU A 222 -84.19 -8.66 12.98
C LEU A 222 -83.99 -8.02 11.61
N ASP A 223 -84.87 -7.07 11.34
CA ASP A 223 -84.86 -6.16 10.20
C ASP A 223 -83.63 -5.23 10.25
N MET A 224 -82.85 -5.24 9.17
CA MET A 224 -81.79 -4.26 8.93
C MET A 224 -82.39 -2.92 8.46
N PRO A 225 -82.09 -1.79 9.12
CA PRO A 225 -82.31 -0.48 8.51
C PRO A 225 -81.31 -0.24 7.36
N PRO A 226 -81.71 0.50 6.31
CA PRO A 226 -80.92 0.68 5.10
C PRO A 226 -79.73 1.63 5.32
N PRO A 227 -78.67 1.52 4.48
CA PRO A 227 -77.49 2.37 4.60
C PRO A 227 -77.80 3.77 4.06
N GLU A 228 -77.62 4.80 4.90
CA GLU A 228 -77.65 6.19 4.43
C GLU A 228 -76.26 6.69 4.03
N LYS A 229 -76.22 6.97 2.73
CA LYS A 229 -75.29 7.69 1.85
C LYS A 229 -74.15 8.52 2.46
N THR A 230 -72.99 8.22 1.88
CA THR A 230 -71.83 9.05 1.60
C THR A 230 -72.16 10.44 1.04
N LEU A 231 -71.44 11.47 1.49
CA LEU A 231 -71.09 12.72 0.79
C LEU A 231 -69.93 13.32 1.60
N GLU A 232 -68.69 13.36 1.13
CA GLU A 232 -68.04 14.08 0.00
C GLU A 232 -67.10 15.13 0.60
N TRP A 233 -65.87 15.15 0.09
CA TRP A 233 -64.76 16.00 0.52
C TRP A 233 -64.76 17.26 -0.35
N GLU A 234 -64.72 18.44 0.27
CA GLU A 234 -64.40 19.69 -0.42
C GLU A 234 -62.90 19.98 -0.20
N ASP A 235 -62.16 19.95 -1.30
CA ASP A 235 -60.81 20.47 -1.47
C ASP A 235 -60.92 21.97 -1.77
N ASP A 236 -60.35 22.82 -0.93
CA ASP A 236 -60.11 24.23 -1.25
C ASP A 236 -58.61 24.44 -1.47
N ASP A 237 -58.26 24.53 -2.76
CA ASP A 237 -57.07 25.24 -3.26
C ASP A 237 -57.29 26.74 -3.10
N ASP A 238 -56.31 27.48 -2.58
CA ASP A 238 -56.17 28.91 -2.90
C ASP A 238 -54.70 29.33 -2.92
N GLU A 239 -54.33 29.87 -4.08
CA GLU A 239 -53.12 30.62 -4.39
C GLU A 239 -53.12 32.00 -3.71
N GLU A 240 -51.98 32.41 -3.16
CA GLU A 240 -51.45 33.79 -3.21
C GLU A 240 -49.92 33.63 -3.13
N GLY A 241 -49.04 34.33 -3.84
CA GLY A 241 -49.09 35.63 -4.53
C GLY A 241 -47.68 36.20 -4.44
#